data_AF-A0A914DQR5-F1
#
_entry.id   AF-A0A914DQR5-F1
#
_cell.length_a   1.000
_cell.length_b   1.000
_cell.length_c   1.000
_cell.angle_alpha   90.00
_cell.angle_beta   90.00
_cell.angle_gamma   90.00
#
_symmetry.space_group_name_H-M   'P 1'
#
loop_
_entity.id
_entity.type
_entity.pdbx_description
1 polymer ?
#
loop_
_entity_poly.entity_id
_entity_poly.type
_entity_poly.pdbx_seq_one_letter_code
_entity_poly.pdbx_strand_id
1 'polypeptide(L)'
;KHSDFMALYMLNGKINFAFGSGTGTGPSAGLSLALEGQRSLLDNEWHTIRVEREGSAATLTIDDQQEANNRTDGIEVLDVSPPIYMG
;
A
#
# COMPACT_ATOMS: atom_id res chain seq x y z
N LYS A 1 -15.30 -2.21 15.90
CA LYS A 1 -13.91 -2.70 15.77
C LYS A 1 -13.54 -2.50 14.31
N HIS A 2 -12.73 -1.48 14.00
CA HIS A 2 -12.27 -1.21 12.64
C HIS A 2 -11.01 -2.07 12.45
N SER A 3 -11.07 -3.03 11.54
CA SER A 3 -9.97 -3.96 11.24
C SER A 3 -9.34 -3.72 9.87
N ASP A 4 -9.97 -2.83 9.11
CA ASP A 4 -9.56 -2.45 7.78
C ASP A 4 -8.46 -1.39 7.87
N PHE A 5 -7.44 -1.52 7.02
CA PHE A 5 -6.28 -0.63 7.05
C PHE A 5 -5.71 -0.38 5.67
N MET A 6 -4.99 0.74 5.56
CA MET A 6 -4.02 1.00 4.51
C MET A 6 -2.69 1.33 5.17
N ALA A 7 -1.58 0.91 4.55
CA ALA A 7 -0.24 1.17 5.02
C ALA A 7 0.66 1.52 3.84
N LEU A 8 1.40 2.62 3.97
CA LEU A 8 2.52 2.99 3.12
C LEU A 8 3.76 2.97 4.00
N TYR A 9 4.75 2.16 3.64
CA TYR A 9 5.95 1.99 4.45
C TYR A 9 7.17 1.71 3.59
N MET A 10 8.36 1.91 4.16
CA MET A 10 9.62 1.56 3.52
C MET A 10 10.14 0.25 4.08
N LEU A 11 10.55 -0.67 3.21
CA LEU A 11 11.20 -1.92 3.58
C LEU A 11 12.40 -2.14 2.66
N ASN A 12 13.59 -2.32 3.22
CA ASN A 12 14.85 -2.47 2.48
C ASN A 12 15.07 -1.35 1.44
N GLY A 13 14.70 -0.12 1.80
CA GLY A 13 14.83 1.06 0.95
C GLY A 13 13.75 1.23 -0.12
N LYS A 14 12.87 0.24 -0.29
CA LYS A 14 11.79 0.30 -1.28
C LYS A 14 10.47 0.68 -0.64
N ILE A 15 9.65 1.42 -1.38
CA ILE A 15 8.30 1.77 -0.95
C ILE A 15 7.36 0.58 -1.15
N ASN A 16 6.56 0.30 -0.12
CA ASN A 16 5.57 -0.76 -0.12
C ASN A 16 4.21 -0.17 0.22
N PHE A 17 3.19 -0.58 -0.53
CA PHE A 17 1.81 -0.24 -0.24
C PHE A 17 1.01 -1.52 0.01
N ALA A 18 0.36 -1.58 1.17
CA ALA A 18 -0.50 -2.68 1.57
C ALA A 18 -1.85 -2.17 2.03
N PHE A 19 -2.89 -2.95 1.78
CA PHE A 19 -4.20 -2.71 2.35
C PHE A 19 -4.90 -4.03 2.64
N GLY A 20 -5.93 -3.94 3.46
CA GLY A 20 -6.49 -5.12 4.07
C GLY A 20 -7.86 -4.89 4.66
N SER A 21 -8.83 -5.73 4.31
CA SER A 21 -10.11 -5.80 5.02
C SER A 21 -10.01 -6.92 6.05
N GLY A 22 -10.32 -6.66 7.32
CA GLY A 22 -10.17 -7.65 8.40
C GLY A 22 -11.15 -8.83 8.36
N THR A 23 -11.75 -9.09 7.19
CA THR A 23 -12.77 -10.11 6.91
C THR A 23 -12.18 -11.47 6.50
N GLY A 24 -10.86 -11.61 6.46
CA GLY A 24 -10.22 -12.86 6.06
C GLY A 24 -10.13 -13.92 7.18
N THR A 25 -10.21 -15.21 6.81
CA THR A 25 -9.85 -16.36 7.66
C THR A 25 -8.51 -16.98 7.24
N GLY A 26 -7.50 -17.02 8.13
CA GLY A 26 -6.16 -17.60 7.87
C GLY A 26 -4.99 -16.64 8.21
N PRO A 27 -3.72 -17.10 8.14
CA PRO A 27 -2.55 -16.30 8.53
C PRO A 27 -2.27 -15.11 7.59
N SER A 28 -2.80 -15.13 6.37
CA SER A 28 -2.68 -14.07 5.34
C SER A 28 -3.94 -13.23 5.22
N ALA A 29 -4.91 -13.47 6.10
CA ALA A 29 -6.28 -13.13 5.80
C ALA A 29 -6.55 -11.68 6.16
N GLY A 30 -6.75 -10.87 5.11
CA GLY A 30 -6.93 -9.44 5.23
C GLY A 30 -5.64 -8.63 5.13
N LEU A 31 -4.52 -9.19 4.64
CA LEU A 31 -3.33 -8.39 4.32
C LEU A 31 -2.89 -8.69 2.88
N SER A 32 -3.15 -7.74 1.98
CA SER A 32 -2.67 -7.81 0.59
C SER A 32 -1.58 -6.76 0.41
N LEU A 33 -0.33 -7.23 0.26
CA LEU A 33 0.72 -6.39 -0.31
C LEU A 33 0.33 -6.10 -1.75
N ALA A 34 -0.06 -4.85 -2.01
CA ALA A 34 -0.56 -4.47 -3.31
C ALA A 34 0.60 -4.11 -4.24
N LEU A 35 1.59 -3.36 -3.74
CA LEU A 35 2.65 -2.78 -4.56
C LEU A 35 3.99 -2.79 -3.81
N GLU A 36 5.06 -3.06 -4.56
CA GLU A 36 6.45 -2.86 -4.16
C GLU A 36 7.11 -1.96 -5.21
N GLY A 37 7.81 -0.92 -4.77
CA GLY A 37 8.62 -0.06 -5.62
C GLY A 37 9.79 -0.82 -6.25
N GLN A 38 10.22 -0.40 -7.42
CA GLN A 38 11.24 -1.13 -8.18
C GLN A 38 12.64 -0.82 -7.65
N ARG A 39 12.85 0.39 -7.13
CA ARG A 39 14.16 0.90 -6.71
C ARG A 39 14.19 1.27 -5.23
N SER A 40 15.41 1.29 -4.70
CA SER A 40 15.69 1.84 -3.37
C SER A 40 15.71 3.37 -3.44
N LEU A 41 15.12 4.02 -2.45
CA LEU A 41 15.14 5.47 -2.23
C LEU A 41 16.15 5.88 -1.13
N LEU A 42 17.10 4.99 -0.81
CA LEU A 42 18.16 5.25 0.17
C LEU A 42 19.38 5.91 -0.47
N ASP A 43 19.15 6.98 -1.23
CA ASP A 43 20.16 7.74 -1.96
C ASP A 43 20.41 9.13 -1.35
N ASN A 44 19.76 9.45 -0.23
CA ASN A 44 19.84 10.73 0.47
C ASN A 44 19.29 11.91 -0.36
N GLU A 45 18.37 11.64 -1.27
CA GLU A 45 17.61 12.65 -2.00
C GLU A 45 16.16 12.71 -1.52
N TRP A 46 15.49 13.83 -1.83
CA TRP A 46 14.06 13.98 -1.60
C TRP A 46 13.28 13.29 -2.71
N HIS A 47 12.31 12.46 -2.33
CA HIS A 47 11.42 11.79 -3.29
C HIS A 47 9.96 12.14 -3.02
N THR A 48 9.16 12.17 -4.09
CA THR A 48 7.70 12.30 -4.00
C THR A 48 7.04 10.94 -4.27
N ILE A 49 6.22 10.48 -3.34
CA ILE A 49 5.51 9.20 -3.44
C ILE A 49 4.02 9.46 -3.57
N ARG A 50 3.38 8.88 -4.59
CA ARG A 50 1.93 8.87 -4.76
C ARG A 50 1.44 7.43 -4.86
N VAL A 51 0.40 7.13 -4.07
CA VAL A 51 -0.36 5.89 -4.20
C VAL A 51 -1.81 6.23 -4.50
N GLU A 52 -2.36 5.57 -5.51
CA GLU A 52 -3.77 5.66 -5.89
C GLU A 52 -4.36 4.26 -5.85
N ARG A 53 -5.58 4.12 -5.31
CA ARG A 53 -6.32 2.86 -5.27
C ARG A 53 -7.75 3.09 -5.75
N GLU A 54 -8.19 2.25 -6.67
CA GLU A 54 -9.55 2.21 -7.18
C GLU A 54 -10.07 0.77 -7.11
N GLY A 55 -10.98 0.51 -6.16
CA GLY A 55 -11.43 -0.85 -5.86
C GLY A 55 -10.24 -1.74 -5.48
N SER A 56 -10.04 -2.83 -6.22
CA SER A 56 -8.91 -3.75 -6.04
C SER A 56 -7.63 -3.33 -6.78
N ALA A 57 -7.68 -2.33 -7.67
CA ALA A 57 -6.53 -1.86 -8.41
C ALA A 57 -5.77 -0.79 -7.61
N ALA A 58 -4.45 -0.82 -7.69
CA ALA A 58 -3.58 0.17 -7.07
C ALA A 58 -2.40 0.53 -7.98
N THR A 59 -1.96 1.79 -7.91
CA THR A 59 -0.81 2.33 -8.64
C THR A 59 0.12 3.05 -7.67
N LEU A 60 1.43 2.83 -7.83
CA LEU A 60 2.50 3.49 -7.09
C LEU A 60 3.33 4.30 -8.09
N THR A 61 3.45 5.59 -7.83
CA THR A 61 4.26 6.54 -8.60
C THR A 61 5.30 7.16 -7.69
N ILE A 62 6.55 7.18 -8.14
CA ILE A 62 7.67 7.81 -7.43
C ILE A 62 8.35 8.79 -8.40
N ASP A 63 8.51 10.05 -7.98
CA ASP A 63 9.11 11.13 -8.78
C ASP A 63 8.48 11.25 -10.18
N ASP A 64 7.14 11.25 -10.21
CA ASP A 64 6.32 11.31 -11.44
C ASP A 64 6.48 10.11 -12.39
N GLN A 65 7.17 9.04 -11.97
CA GLN A 65 7.30 7.79 -12.70
C GLN A 65 6.48 6.67 -12.05
N GLN A 66 5.63 6.01 -12.84
CA GLN A 66 4.89 4.84 -12.36
C GLN A 66 5.85 3.67 -12.14
N GLU A 67 5.99 3.24 -10.89
CA GLU A 67 6.86 2.12 -10.52
C GLU A 67 6.10 0.80 -10.40
N ALA A 68 4.84 0.81 -9.96
CA ALA A 68 4.07 -0.42 -9.87
C ALA A 68 2.59 -0.16 -10.14
N ASN A 69 1.94 -1.15 -10.75
CA ASN A 69 0.50 -1.23 -10.88
C ASN A 69 0.09 -2.69 -10.70
N ASN A 70 -0.90 -2.92 -9.85
CA ASN A 70 -1.36 -4.27 -9.54
C ASN A 70 -2.84 -4.25 -9.17
N ARG A 71 -3.48 -5.42 -9.23
CA ARG A 71 -4.84 -5.63 -8.79
C ARG A 71 -4.88 -6.81 -7.83
N THR A 72 -5.34 -6.59 -6.60
CA THR A 72 -5.41 -7.62 -5.56
C THR A 72 -6.76 -8.32 -5.57
N ASP A 73 -6.78 -9.65 -5.54
CA ASP A 73 -8.05 -10.38 -5.47
C ASP A 73 -8.74 -10.20 -4.10
N GLY A 74 -10.07 -10.12 -4.11
CA GLY A 74 -10.89 -10.29 -2.91
C GLY A 74 -11.15 -9.06 -2.03
N ILE A 75 -10.52 -7.89 -2.29
CA ILE A 75 -10.76 -6.67 -1.50
C ILE A 75 -11.11 -5.49 -2.41
N GLU A 76 -12.42 -5.27 -2.63
CA GLU A 76 -12.92 -4.14 -3.42
C GLU A 76 -13.28 -2.94 -2.55
N VAL A 77 -14.00 -3.16 -1.45
CA VAL A 77 -14.41 -2.11 -0.52
C VAL A 77 -13.49 -2.12 0.70
N LEU A 78 -13.12 -0.93 1.16
CA LEU A 78 -12.36 -0.74 2.39
C LEU A 78 -12.97 0.42 3.16
N ASP A 79 -13.37 0.17 4.40
CA ASP A 79 -13.78 1.22 5.33
C ASP A 79 -12.55 1.59 6.17
N VAL A 80 -12.07 2.83 6.09
CA VAL A 80 -10.90 3.25 6.88
C VAL A 80 -11.28 4.47 7.67
N SER A 81 -11.20 4.34 8.99
CA SER A 81 -11.47 5.42 9.93
C SER A 81 -10.20 5.84 10.66
N PRO A 82 -10.13 7.11 11.14
CA PRO A 82 -9.07 7.56 12.03
C PRO A 82 -8.86 6.61 13.23
N PRO A 83 -7.66 6.61 13.84
CA PRO A 83 -6.56 7.56 13.64
C PRO A 83 -5.66 7.24 12.44
N ILE A 84 -5.00 8.28 11.91
CA ILE A 84 -3.91 8.16 10.93
C ILE A 84 -2.60 8.22 11.71
N TYR A 85 -1.75 7.22 11.51
CA TYR A 85 -0.41 7.17 12.10
C TYR A 85 0.63 7.59 11.06
N MET A 86 1.60 8.40 11.48
CA MET A 86 2.73 8.85 10.67
C MET A 86 4.00 8.79 11.52
N GLY A 87 5.09 8.26 10.99
CA GLY A 87 6.38 8.14 11.67
C GLY A 87 7.38 7.26 10.94
#